data_AF-M7PDH9-F1
#
_entry.id   AF-M7PDH9-F1
#
_cell.length_a   1.000
_cell.length_b   1.000
_cell.length_c   1.000
_cell.angle_alpha   90.00
_cell.angle_beta   90.00
_cell.angle_gamma   90.00
#
_symmetry.space_group_name_H-M   'P 1'
#
loop_
_entity.id
_entity.type
_entity.pdbx_description
1 polymer ?
#
loop_
_entity_poly.entity_id
_entity_poly.type
_entity_poly.pdbx_seq_one_letter_code
_entity_poly.pdbx_strand_id
1 'polypeptide(L)'
;MLIYFIAAFISLLFGAALLRFWRIQRQQAEKITALQSQLSALCAAAVGGDERILRFEQTLNKLREHQNTLDLSIVSQTGYDHAIRLARKGGSVQQLIENCNLSDEEAHLITRLHGQAAKSSADLH
;
A
#
# COMPACT_ATOMS: atom_id res chain seq x y z
N MET A 1 -73.06 11.51 -43.51
CA MET A 1 -73.02 10.98 -42.13
C MET A 1 -71.96 9.88 -41.96
N LEU A 2 -71.99 8.77 -42.72
CA LEU A 2 -71.03 7.65 -42.59
C LEU A 2 -69.54 8.07 -42.72
N ILE A 3 -69.22 8.97 -43.65
CA ILE A 3 -67.85 9.47 -43.88
C ILE A 3 -67.29 10.20 -42.65
N TYR A 4 -68.11 10.98 -41.94
CA TYR A 4 -67.68 11.68 -40.72
C TYR A 4 -67.38 10.71 -39.57
N PHE A 5 -68.17 9.64 -39.44
CA PHE A 5 -67.91 8.58 -38.46
C PHE A 5 -66.59 7.85 -38.77
N ILE A 6 -66.33 7.55 -40.05
CA ILE A 6 -65.07 6.90 -40.46
C ILE A 6 -63.88 7.83 -40.19
N ALA A 7 -63.98 9.12 -40.54
CA ALA A 7 -62.92 10.09 -40.29
C ALA A 7 -62.63 10.29 -38.79
N ALA A 8 -63.69 10.35 -37.95
CA ALA A 8 -63.55 10.43 -36.50
C ALA A 8 -62.91 9.17 -35.91
N PHE A 9 -63.26 7.99 -36.43
CA PHE A 9 -62.68 6.73 -35.98
C PHE A 9 -61.19 6.63 -36.36
N ILE A 10 -60.83 7.06 -37.58
CA ILE A 10 -59.44 7.10 -38.03
C ILE A 10 -58.62 8.07 -37.19
N SER A 11 -59.12 9.27 -36.89
CA SER A 11 -58.38 10.25 -36.07
C SER A 11 -58.17 9.76 -34.64
N LEU A 12 -59.16 9.06 -34.06
CA LEU A 12 -59.06 8.44 -32.75
C LEU A 12 -57.99 7.34 -32.72
N LEU A 13 -57.98 6.46 -33.72
CA LEU A 13 -56.97 5.41 -33.84
C LEU A 13 -55.57 5.97 -34.06
N PHE A 14 -55.44 7.01 -34.89
CA PHE A 14 -54.16 7.64 -35.17
C PHE A 14 -53.60 8.36 -33.94
N GLY A 15 -54.45 9.07 -33.19
CA GLY A 15 -54.09 9.68 -31.91
C GLY A 15 -53.65 8.65 -30.87
N ALA A 16 -54.38 7.52 -30.76
CA ALA A 16 -54.01 6.44 -29.86
C ALA A 16 -52.69 5.76 -30.26
N ALA A 17 -52.45 5.56 -31.56
CA ALA A 17 -51.21 5.01 -32.08
C ALA A 17 -50.01 5.91 -31.80
N LEU A 18 -50.16 7.23 -32.00
CA LEU A 18 -49.15 8.22 -31.66
C LEU A 18 -48.85 8.19 -30.16
N LEU A 19 -49.85 8.21 -29.28
CA LEU A 19 -49.62 8.15 -27.83
C LEU A 19 -48.89 6.87 -27.40
N ARG A 20 -49.23 5.72 -27.99
CA ARG A 20 -48.52 4.46 -27.73
C ARG A 20 -47.08 4.51 -28.22
N PHE A 21 -46.85 5.02 -29.42
CA PHE A 21 -45.52 5.16 -30.00
C PHE A 21 -44.63 6.06 -29.13
N TRP A 22 -45.17 7.18 -28.65
CA TRP A 22 -44.47 8.12 -27.78
C TRP A 22 -44.19 7.52 -26.39
N ARG A 23 -45.11 6.71 -25.85
CA ARG A 23 -44.86 5.96 -24.61
C ARG A 23 -43.74 4.93 -24.76
N ILE A 24 -43.73 4.18 -25.85
CA ILE A 24 -42.70 3.16 -26.12
C ILE A 24 -41.33 3.83 -26.30
N GLN A 25 -41.27 4.94 -27.04
CA GLN A 25 -40.07 5.77 -27.18
C GLN A 25 -39.52 6.23 -25.82
N ARG A 26 -40.38 6.74 -24.92
CA ARG A 26 -39.97 7.13 -23.56
C ARG A 26 -39.46 5.95 -22.74
N GLN A 27 -40.12 4.80 -22.81
CA GLN A 27 -39.68 3.60 -22.10
C GLN A 27 -38.35 3.05 -22.62
N GLN A 28 -38.07 3.20 -23.92
CA GLN A 28 -36.76 2.81 -24.46
C GLN A 28 -35.66 3.79 -24.05
N ALA A 29 -35.95 5.09 -24.01
CA ALA A 29 -35.02 6.10 -23.52
C ALA A 29 -34.64 5.85 -22.05
N GLU A 30 -35.61 5.54 -21.18
CA GLU A 30 -35.37 5.23 -19.77
C GLU A 30 -34.48 3.99 -19.59
N LYS A 31 -34.70 2.94 -20.38
CA LYS A 31 -33.87 1.74 -20.36
C LYS A 31 -32.43 2.02 -20.78
N ILE A 32 -32.23 2.86 -21.80
CA ILE A 32 -30.89 3.25 -22.26
C ILE A 32 -30.17 4.05 -21.19
N THR A 33 -30.84 5.03 -20.55
CA THR A 33 -30.25 5.82 -19.47
C THR A 33 -29.91 4.98 -18.23
N ALA A 34 -30.77 4.01 -17.88
CA ALA A 34 -30.50 3.10 -16.77
C ALA A 34 -29.29 2.21 -17.06
N LEU A 35 -29.18 1.67 -18.28
CA LEU A 35 -28.05 0.84 -18.68
C LEU A 35 -26.74 1.64 -18.73
N GLN A 36 -26.80 2.88 -19.22
CA GLN A 36 -25.68 3.80 -19.24
C GLN A 36 -25.22 4.17 -17.82
N SER A 37 -26.15 4.39 -16.88
CA SER A 37 -25.81 4.64 -15.48
C SER A 37 -25.15 3.43 -14.80
N GLN A 38 -25.57 2.21 -15.14
CA GLN A 38 -24.96 0.98 -14.62
C GLN A 38 -23.54 0.78 -15.16
N LEU A 39 -23.33 1.04 -16.46
CA LEU A 39 -22.01 1.05 -17.09
C LEU A 39 -21.10 2.12 -16.47
N SER A 40 -21.60 3.33 -16.25
CA SER A 40 -20.83 4.40 -15.59
C SER A 40 -20.49 4.05 -14.14
N ALA A 41 -21.40 3.43 -13.40
CA ALA A 41 -21.14 2.99 -12.03
C ALA A 41 -20.10 1.84 -11.99
N LEU A 42 -20.17 0.89 -12.92
CA LEU A 42 -19.19 -0.18 -13.05
C LEU A 42 -17.81 0.35 -13.48
N CYS A 43 -17.76 1.28 -14.44
CA CYS A 43 -16.51 1.95 -14.82
C CYS A 43 -15.94 2.78 -13.67
N ALA A 44 -16.76 3.51 -12.91
CA ALA A 44 -16.30 4.24 -11.73
C ALA A 44 -15.79 3.29 -10.63
N ALA A 45 -16.42 2.13 -10.45
CA ALA A 45 -15.95 1.10 -9.54
C ALA A 45 -14.61 0.47 -10.01
N ALA A 46 -14.44 0.25 -11.31
CA ALA A 46 -13.19 -0.26 -11.89
C ALA A 46 -12.04 0.76 -11.75
N VAL A 47 -12.29 2.03 -12.06
CA VAL A 47 -11.30 3.12 -11.90
C VAL A 47 -10.95 3.36 -10.43
N GLY A 48 -11.92 3.21 -9.51
CA GLY A 48 -11.64 3.28 -8.06
C GLY A 48 -10.80 2.12 -7.52
N GLY A 49 -10.68 1.02 -8.28
CA GLY A 49 -9.81 -0.11 -7.95
C GLY A 49 -8.33 0.24 -8.08
N ASP A 50 -7.96 0.97 -9.14
CA ASP A 50 -6.56 1.32 -9.42
C ASP A 50 -5.98 2.23 -8.34
N GLU A 51 -6.74 3.22 -7.84
CA GLU A 51 -6.24 4.11 -6.78
C GLU A 51 -6.04 3.37 -5.44
N ARG A 52 -6.86 2.34 -5.16
CA ARG A 52 -6.68 1.49 -3.97
C ARG A 52 -5.43 0.61 -4.10
N ILE A 53 -5.16 0.07 -5.28
CA ILE A 53 -3.95 -0.71 -5.56
C ILE A 53 -2.70 0.17 -5.40
N LEU A 54 -2.73 1.39 -5.94
CA LEU A 54 -1.61 2.33 -5.86
C LEU A 54 -1.29 2.75 -4.42
N ARG A 55 -2.33 2.98 -3.59
CA ARG A 55 -2.16 3.22 -2.15
C ARG A 55 -1.63 1.99 -1.40
N PHE A 56 -2.04 0.79 -1.80
CA PHE A 56 -1.51 -0.46 -1.24
C PHE A 56 -0.04 -0.65 -1.56
N GLU A 57 0.37 -0.44 -2.82
CA GLU A 57 1.77 -0.52 -3.25
C GLU A 57 2.65 0.51 -2.51
N GLN A 58 2.18 1.75 -2.38
CA GLN A 58 2.88 2.78 -1.61
C GLN A 58 3.04 2.39 -0.13
N THR A 59 2.01 1.82 0.47
CA THR A 59 2.05 1.37 1.87
C THR A 59 3.01 0.19 2.04
N LEU A 60 3.00 -0.77 1.12
CA LEU A 60 3.92 -1.90 1.12
C LEU A 60 5.37 -1.48 0.95
N ASN A 61 5.65 -0.54 0.04
CA ASN A 61 7.00 -0.02 -0.16
C ASN A 61 7.53 0.70 1.09
N LYS A 62 6.71 1.54 1.73
CA LYS A 62 7.08 2.16 3.02
C LYS A 62 7.36 1.12 4.09
N LEU A 63 6.52 0.09 4.19
CA LEU A 63 6.71 -0.97 5.19
C LEU A 63 7.98 -1.78 4.93
N ARG A 64 8.31 -2.06 3.67
CA ARG A 64 9.55 -2.72 3.27
C ARG A 64 10.79 -1.88 3.60
N GLU A 65 10.74 -0.58 3.34
CA GLU A 65 11.83 0.33 3.68
C GLU A 65 12.08 0.37 5.19
N HIS A 66 11.02 0.50 5.99
CA HIS A 66 11.11 0.43 7.45
C HIS A 66 11.68 -0.90 7.96
N GLN A 67 11.27 -2.04 7.38
CA GLN A 67 11.84 -3.33 7.74
C GLN A 67 13.33 -3.41 7.42
N ASN A 68 13.76 -2.92 6.25
CA ASN A 68 15.18 -2.90 5.89
C ASN A 68 16.01 -2.04 6.86
N THR A 69 15.51 -0.85 7.23
CA THR A 69 16.18 0.01 8.22
C THR A 69 16.24 -0.63 9.59
N LEU A 70 15.18 -1.32 10.03
CA LEU A 70 15.15 -2.02 11.32
C LEU A 70 16.12 -3.21 11.34
N ASP A 71 16.17 -4.00 10.26
CA ASP A 71 17.04 -5.17 10.17
C ASP A 71 18.53 -4.74 10.22
N LEU A 72 18.89 -3.69 9.46
CA LEU A 72 20.20 -3.05 9.54
C LEU A 72 20.53 -2.55 10.96
N SER A 73 19.56 -1.94 11.64
CA SER A 73 19.75 -1.41 12.99
C SER A 73 19.90 -2.52 14.05
N ILE A 74 19.12 -3.61 13.96
CA ILE A 74 19.18 -4.75 14.89
C ILE A 74 20.49 -5.52 14.73
N VAL A 75 20.92 -5.76 13.49
CA VAL A 75 22.20 -6.43 13.20
C VAL A 75 23.37 -5.61 13.76
N SER A 76 23.33 -4.28 13.58
CA SER A 76 24.35 -3.38 14.13
C SER A 76 24.38 -3.42 15.67
N GLN A 77 23.24 -3.24 16.35
CA GLN A 77 23.18 -3.23 17.82
C GLN A 77 23.67 -4.55 18.43
N THR A 78 23.30 -5.69 17.84
CA THR A 78 23.71 -7.01 18.34
C THR A 78 25.22 -7.21 18.24
N GLY A 79 25.86 -6.72 17.17
CA GLY A 79 27.31 -6.74 16.99
C GLY A 79 28.05 -5.90 18.04
N TYR A 80 27.56 -4.69 18.32
CA TYR A 80 28.11 -3.80 19.35
C TYR A 80 28.01 -4.40 20.76
N ASP A 81 26.86 -4.95 21.13
CA ASP A 81 26.67 -5.59 22.44
C ASP A 81 27.61 -6.79 22.63
N HIS A 82 27.83 -7.58 21.59
CA HIS A 82 28.77 -8.70 21.62
C HIS A 82 30.22 -8.21 21.77
N ALA A 83 30.61 -7.18 21.03
CA ALA A 83 31.94 -6.58 21.09
C ALA A 83 32.25 -5.96 22.46
N ILE A 84 31.29 -5.27 23.08
CA ILE A 84 31.45 -4.71 24.44
C ILE A 84 31.71 -5.83 25.46
N ARG A 85 30.99 -6.94 25.37
CA ARG A 85 31.21 -8.10 26.25
C ARG A 85 32.59 -8.72 26.02
N LEU A 86 33.03 -8.81 24.77
CA LEU A 86 34.34 -9.38 24.41
C LEU A 86 35.49 -8.47 24.88
N ALA A 87 35.38 -7.16 24.70
CA ALA A 87 36.34 -6.18 25.20
C ALA A 87 36.44 -6.20 26.73
N ARG A 88 35.31 -6.30 27.45
CA ARG A 88 35.30 -6.44 28.91
C ARG A 88 35.97 -7.72 29.41
N LYS A 89 36.01 -8.78 28.59
CA LYS A 89 36.73 -10.03 28.89
C LYS A 89 38.21 -9.97 28.50
N GLY A 90 38.69 -8.84 27.96
CA GLY A 90 40.08 -8.68 27.52
C GLY A 90 40.36 -9.20 26.10
N GLY A 91 39.35 -9.37 25.25
CA GLY A 91 39.53 -9.75 23.85
C GLY A 91 40.36 -8.72 23.07
N SER A 92 41.15 -9.19 22.10
CA SER A 92 41.99 -8.32 21.28
C SER A 92 41.20 -7.56 20.22
N VAL A 93 41.75 -6.46 19.72
CA VAL A 93 41.11 -5.62 18.68
C VAL A 93 40.81 -6.43 17.42
N GLN A 94 41.76 -7.25 16.95
CA GLN A 94 41.54 -8.18 15.83
C GLN A 94 40.36 -9.12 16.07
N GLN A 95 40.20 -9.67 17.28
CA GLN A 95 39.08 -10.55 17.60
C GLN A 95 37.73 -9.82 17.59
N LEU A 96 37.69 -8.52 17.89
CA LEU A 96 36.48 -7.72 17.79
C LEU A 96 36.10 -7.46 16.33
N ILE A 97 37.06 -7.16 15.47
CA ILE A 97 36.85 -6.93 14.03
C ILE A 97 36.32 -8.20 13.36
N GLU A 98 37.00 -9.33 13.57
CA GLU A 98 36.66 -10.60 12.93
C GLU A 98 35.31 -11.17 13.39
N ASN A 99 35.01 -11.09 14.69
CA ASN A 99 33.84 -11.77 15.27
C ASN A 99 32.61 -10.89 15.43
N CYS A 100 32.75 -9.56 15.39
CA CYS A 100 31.64 -8.63 15.64
C CYS A 100 31.33 -7.71 14.44
N ASN A 101 31.98 -7.93 13.29
CA ASN A 101 31.79 -7.16 12.05
C ASN A 101 31.92 -5.65 12.25
N LEU A 102 32.95 -5.24 13.00
CA LEU A 102 33.27 -3.85 13.32
C LEU A 102 34.38 -3.34 12.41
N SER A 103 34.39 -2.04 12.12
CA SER A 103 35.55 -1.39 11.53
C SER A 103 36.72 -1.29 12.53
N ASP A 104 37.93 -1.10 12.01
CA ASP A 104 39.16 -0.99 12.80
C ASP A 104 39.07 0.13 13.86
N GLU A 105 38.56 1.29 13.43
CA GLU A 105 38.34 2.46 14.29
C GLU A 105 37.33 2.18 15.42
N GLU A 106 36.22 1.49 15.11
CA GLU A 106 35.19 1.13 16.09
C GLU A 106 35.71 0.12 17.12
N ALA A 107 36.48 -0.88 16.69
CA ALA A 107 37.07 -1.87 17.59
C ALA A 107 38.10 -1.25 18.54
N HIS A 108 38.93 -0.33 18.04
CA HIS A 108 39.87 0.44 18.85
C HIS A 108 39.18 1.36 19.86
N LEU A 109 38.03 1.93 19.50
CA LEU A 109 37.22 2.77 20.39
C LEU A 109 36.59 1.95 21.52
N ILE A 110 35.93 0.84 21.18
CA ILE A 110 35.28 -0.06 22.16
C ILE A 110 36.31 -0.63 23.15
N THR A 111 37.48 -1.03 22.66
CA THR A 111 38.55 -1.56 23.53
C THR A 111 39.07 -0.50 24.51
N ARG A 112 39.18 0.77 24.08
CA ARG A 112 39.58 1.87 24.96
C ARG A 112 38.52 2.20 26.00
N LEU A 113 37.24 2.25 25.62
CA LEU A 113 36.12 2.59 26.51
C LEU A 113 35.76 1.46 27.49
N HIS A 114 35.82 0.20 27.04
CA HIS A 114 35.30 -0.94 27.80
C HIS A 114 36.38 -1.96 28.23
N GLY A 115 37.58 -1.93 27.64
CA GLY A 115 38.69 -2.82 28.01
C GLY A 115 39.41 -2.44 29.30
N GLN A 116 39.27 -1.19 29.77
CA GLN A 116 39.89 -0.73 31.02
C GLN A 116 39.21 -1.30 32.28
N ALA A 117 37.96 -1.75 32.18
CA ALA A 117 37.26 -2.39 33.29
C ALA A 117 37.92 -3.71 33.72
N ALA A 118 38.62 -4.42 32.81
CA ALA A 118 39.35 -5.65 33.14
C ALA A 118 40.75 -5.40 33.71
N LYS A 119 41.41 -4.31 33.29
CA LYS A 119 42.77 -3.97 33.76
C LYS A 119 42.81 -3.51 35.22
N SER A 120 41.75 -2.86 35.72
CA SER A 120 41.68 -2.46 37.14
C SER A 120 41.69 -3.62 38.14
N SER A 121 41.35 -4.84 37.71
CA SER A 121 41.35 -6.06 38.54
C SER A 121 42.60 -6.93 38.38
N ALA A 122 43.45 -6.65 37.38
CA ALA A 122 44.68 -7.41 37.13
C ALA A 122 45.93 -6.81 37.80
N ASP A 123 45.89 -5.53 38.21
CA ASP A 123 46.98 -4.85 38.95
C ASP A 123 46.87 -5.01 40.49
N LEU A 124 46.02 -5.90 41.00
CA LEU A 124 45.86 -6.17 42.44
C LEU A 124 46.35 -7.56 42.89
N HIS A 125 47.10 -8.28 42.06
CA HIS A 125 47.70 -9.58 42.40
C HIS A 125 49.19 -9.61 42.11
#